data_AF-A0A0L8VIW9-F1
#
_entry.id   AF-A0A0L8VIW9-F1
#
_cell.length_a   1.000
_cell.length_b   1.000
_cell.length_c   1.000
_cell.angle_alpha   90.00
_cell.angle_beta   90.00
_cell.angle_gamma   90.00
#
_symmetry.space_group_name_H-M   'P 1'
#
loop_
_entity.id
_entity.type
_entity.pdbx_description
1 polymer ?
#
loop_
_entity_poly.entity_id
_entity_poly.type
_entity_poly.pdbx_seq_one_letter_code
_entity_poly.pdbx_strand_id
1 'polypeptide(L)'
;MVNFDLGQVGEVFRRKDKGAIVSGDNPEEEEDVDASEFEEDEVKPVRTKNRRPKEDTFTQQRLAAINPVLTPRTVLPLYLLIAVVFVIVGGCILAQNSKVDEVTIYYQDCMTNATSSWSDIPSEHWQFVFHKYKTYNTAPQWRFVDDESDDFTKQRGTCQIRFTTPSDMKNNVYLNYVLEKFAANHRRYVLSFSEDQIRGEDASYETVHDATGINCKPLSKNADGKIYYPCGLIANSMFNDTFPLQLTNVGDTSNNYSLTNKGINWESDKKRYKKTKYNYTQIAPPPYWEKMYPDGYNETNIPDIQDWEEFQNWMRPGAFDKITKLIRINKNDTLPAGEYQLDIGLHWPVLEFNGKKGIYLTHGSHLGGRNPFLGIVYLIGGCICAAMALILLTFWLFGGRKIADASSLSWNMK
;
A
#
# COMPACT_ATOMS: atom_id res chain seq x y z
N MET A 1 -22.67 4.99 -26.84
CA MET A 1 -22.44 6.30 -26.21
C MET A 1 -23.72 7.10 -26.35
N VAL A 2 -24.43 7.32 -25.25
CA VAL A 2 -25.62 8.18 -25.22
C VAL A 2 -25.13 9.54 -24.74
N ASN A 3 -25.30 10.58 -25.56
CA ASN A 3 -24.93 11.95 -25.22
C ASN A 3 -25.81 12.45 -24.06
N PHE A 4 -25.18 12.76 -22.93
CA PHE A 4 -25.81 13.47 -21.83
C PHE A 4 -25.68 14.98 -22.10
N ASP A 5 -26.80 15.64 -22.37
CA ASP A 5 -26.86 17.11 -22.48
C ASP A 5 -27.10 17.72 -21.10
N LEU A 6 -26.13 18.50 -20.62
CA LEU A 6 -26.13 19.16 -19.31
C LEU A 6 -26.89 20.49 -19.31
N GLY A 7 -27.51 20.90 -20.42
CA GLY A 7 -28.21 22.17 -20.56
C GLY A 7 -29.46 22.34 -19.67
N GLN A 8 -30.03 21.27 -19.10
CA GLN A 8 -31.27 21.34 -18.32
C GLN A 8 -31.10 21.33 -16.78
N VAL A 9 -29.87 21.30 -16.26
CA VAL A 9 -29.61 21.23 -14.81
C VAL A 9 -29.47 22.63 -14.17
N GLY A 10 -29.53 23.71 -14.97
CA GLY A 10 -29.16 25.07 -14.55
C GLY A 10 -30.19 25.89 -13.75
N GLU A 11 -31.44 25.45 -13.57
CA GLU A 11 -32.49 26.31 -12.96
C GLU A 11 -32.96 25.90 -11.56
N VAL A 12 -32.28 24.97 -10.87
CA VAL A 12 -32.74 24.50 -9.55
C VAL A 12 -32.25 25.40 -8.39
N PHE A 13 -31.33 26.34 -8.63
CA PHE A 13 -30.80 27.23 -7.60
C PHE A 13 -30.76 28.71 -8.02
N ARG A 14 -31.92 29.36 -8.17
CA ARG A 14 -31.99 30.83 -8.08
C ARG A 14 -32.74 31.24 -6.81
N ARG A 15 -31.97 31.81 -5.87
CA ARG A 15 -32.44 32.39 -4.61
C ARG A 15 -33.48 33.48 -4.88
N LYS A 16 -34.52 33.49 -4.04
CA LYS A 16 -35.53 34.54 -3.85
C LYS A 16 -34.88 35.92 -3.70
N ASP A 17 -35.33 36.87 -4.51
CA ASP A 17 -35.28 38.29 -4.16
C ASP A 17 -36.70 38.82 -3.87
N LYS A 18 -36.77 39.60 -2.80
CA LYS A 18 -37.97 40.23 -2.22
C LYS A 18 -38.25 41.56 -2.91
N GLY A 19 -39.53 41.95 -2.95
CA GLY A 19 -40.00 43.34 -3.10
C GLY A 19 -41.35 43.37 -3.81
N ALA A 20 -42.32 44.20 -3.48
CA ALA A 20 -42.63 45.04 -2.32
C ALA A 20 -44.16 45.27 -2.38
N ILE A 21 -44.80 45.52 -1.23
CA ILE A 21 -46.22 45.85 -1.08
C ILE A 21 -46.34 47.37 -0.91
N VAL A 22 -47.17 48.06 -1.71
CA VAL A 22 -47.82 49.40 -1.49
C VAL A 22 -48.89 49.50 -2.62
N SER A 23 -50.22 49.45 -2.45
CA SER A 23 -51.24 50.34 -1.81
C SER A 23 -51.55 51.65 -2.54
N GLY A 24 -52.83 51.98 -2.74
CA GLY A 24 -53.30 53.37 -2.79
C GLY A 24 -54.29 53.75 -3.90
N ASP A 25 -55.37 54.41 -3.48
CA ASP A 25 -56.44 55.07 -4.25
C ASP A 25 -55.96 56.22 -5.17
N ASN A 26 -56.83 56.58 -6.14
CA ASN A 26 -56.90 57.78 -6.99
C ASN A 26 -56.55 59.12 -6.26
N PRO A 27 -56.20 60.25 -6.96
CA PRO A 27 -56.75 60.70 -8.25
C PRO A 27 -55.77 61.36 -9.26
N GLU A 28 -56.34 61.64 -10.43
CA GLU A 28 -55.95 62.51 -11.57
C GLU A 28 -54.82 63.53 -11.37
N GLU A 29 -53.89 63.57 -12.33
CA GLU A 29 -53.40 64.80 -12.97
C GLU A 29 -52.70 64.46 -14.30
N GLU A 30 -53.16 65.09 -15.38
CA GLU A 30 -52.59 65.04 -16.74
C GLU A 30 -51.24 65.77 -16.77
N GLU A 31 -50.22 65.21 -17.43
CA GLU A 31 -49.32 66.00 -18.30
C GLU A 31 -48.43 65.11 -19.19
N ASP A 32 -48.51 65.42 -20.48
CA ASP A 32 -47.57 65.24 -21.59
C ASP A 32 -47.18 63.85 -22.10
N VAL A 33 -47.77 63.53 -23.25
CA VAL A 33 -47.51 62.39 -24.14
C VAL A 33 -46.16 62.60 -24.87
N ASP A 34 -45.12 61.89 -24.44
CA ASP A 34 -43.88 61.77 -25.20
C ASP A 34 -44.02 60.69 -26.30
N ALA A 35 -43.77 61.09 -27.54
CA ALA A 35 -44.07 60.35 -28.77
C ALA A 35 -43.03 59.26 -29.10
N SER A 36 -42.52 58.54 -28.09
CA SER A 36 -41.61 57.40 -28.26
C SER A 36 -42.17 56.05 -27.79
N GLU A 37 -43.45 55.98 -27.40
CA GLU A 37 -44.11 54.79 -26.86
C GLU A 37 -44.78 53.89 -27.93
N PHE A 38 -44.18 53.79 -29.12
CA PHE A 38 -44.65 52.95 -30.24
C PHE A 38 -43.70 51.76 -30.52
N GLU A 39 -43.12 51.16 -29.48
CA GLU A 39 -42.84 49.73 -29.55
C GLU A 39 -44.06 49.03 -28.94
N GLU A 40 -44.76 48.26 -29.76
CA GLU A 40 -45.80 47.34 -29.30
C GLU A 40 -45.21 46.52 -28.14
N ASP A 41 -45.59 46.85 -26.90
CA ASP A 41 -45.37 45.97 -25.77
C ASP A 41 -45.98 44.63 -26.15
N GLU A 42 -45.16 43.66 -26.56
CA GLU A 42 -45.57 42.29 -26.76
C GLU A 42 -46.36 41.92 -25.51
N VAL A 43 -47.68 41.77 -25.67
CA VAL A 43 -48.57 41.36 -24.58
C VAL A 43 -48.12 39.96 -24.18
N LYS A 44 -47.15 39.89 -23.25
CA LYS A 44 -46.65 38.64 -22.72
C LYS A 44 -47.85 37.99 -22.06
N PRO A 45 -48.23 36.77 -22.45
CA PRO A 45 -49.44 36.15 -21.94
C PRO A 45 -49.38 36.15 -20.42
N VAL A 46 -50.42 36.71 -19.78
CA VAL A 46 -50.55 36.74 -18.33
C VAL A 46 -50.34 35.31 -17.82
N ARG A 47 -49.22 35.06 -17.13
CA ARG A 47 -48.98 33.77 -16.48
C ARG A 47 -50.09 33.59 -15.44
N THR A 48 -51.12 32.83 -15.80
CA THR A 48 -52.15 32.39 -14.87
C THR A 48 -51.45 31.71 -13.70
N LYS A 49 -51.59 32.26 -12.48
CA LYS A 49 -51.05 31.66 -11.26
C LYS A 49 -51.73 30.31 -11.03
N ASN A 50 -51.18 29.26 -11.62
CA ASN A 50 -51.58 27.89 -11.36
C ASN A 50 -50.70 27.32 -10.24
N ARG A 51 -51.30 26.55 -9.33
CA ARG A 51 -50.58 25.81 -8.28
C ARG A 51 -50.29 24.36 -8.69
N ARG A 52 -50.53 24.03 -9.97
CA ARG A 52 -50.26 22.69 -10.49
C ARG A 52 -48.74 22.49 -10.48
N PRO A 53 -48.22 21.44 -9.84
CA PRO A 53 -46.81 21.12 -9.90
C PRO A 53 -46.37 20.95 -11.36
N LYS A 54 -45.12 21.31 -11.67
CA LYS A 54 -44.54 21.11 -12.99
C LYS A 54 -44.66 19.63 -13.36
N GLU A 55 -45.21 19.33 -14.53
CA GLU A 55 -45.29 17.96 -15.03
C GLU A 55 -43.99 17.61 -15.75
N ASP A 56 -43.14 16.86 -15.06
CA ASP A 56 -41.90 16.32 -15.58
C ASP A 56 -41.69 14.91 -15.03
N THR A 57 -40.99 14.06 -15.78
CA THR A 57 -40.63 12.69 -15.38
C THR A 57 -39.93 12.66 -14.02
N PHE A 58 -39.11 13.67 -13.72
CA PHE A 58 -38.44 13.82 -12.44
C PHE A 58 -39.42 14.24 -11.33
N THR A 59 -40.16 15.33 -11.52
CA THR A 59 -41.08 15.87 -10.49
C THR A 59 -42.27 14.95 -10.20
N GLN A 60 -42.64 14.10 -11.17
CA GLN A 60 -43.72 13.13 -11.06
C GLN A 60 -43.22 11.73 -10.66
N GLN A 61 -41.92 11.56 -10.39
CA GLN A 61 -41.30 10.28 -10.01
C GLN A 61 -41.52 9.15 -11.04
N ARG A 62 -41.57 9.51 -12.33
CA ARG A 62 -41.71 8.59 -13.47
C ARG A 62 -40.40 8.50 -14.26
N LEU A 63 -39.28 8.49 -13.54
CA LEU A 63 -37.97 8.27 -14.15
C LEU A 63 -37.91 6.87 -14.76
N ALA A 64 -37.15 6.75 -15.85
CA ALA A 64 -36.85 5.45 -16.44
C ALA A 64 -36.13 4.57 -15.40
N ALA A 65 -36.78 3.48 -15.00
CA ALA A 65 -36.28 2.58 -13.96
C ALA A 65 -36.50 1.11 -14.36
N ILE A 66 -35.60 0.25 -13.89
CA ILE A 66 -35.76 -1.21 -13.94
C ILE A 66 -36.06 -1.72 -12.54
N ASN A 67 -37.07 -2.59 -12.41
CA ASN A 67 -37.41 -3.24 -11.15
C ASN A 67 -37.10 -4.73 -11.28
N PRO A 68 -35.84 -5.16 -11.00
CA PRO A 68 -35.45 -6.55 -11.17
C PRO A 68 -36.11 -7.43 -10.10
N VAL A 69 -37.15 -8.15 -10.49
CA VAL A 69 -37.77 -9.16 -9.63
C VAL A 69 -36.93 -10.43 -9.71
N LEU A 70 -36.29 -10.78 -8.60
CA LEU A 70 -35.45 -11.96 -8.50
C LEU A 70 -36.31 -13.23 -8.53
N THR A 71 -36.09 -14.06 -9.55
CA THR A 71 -36.74 -15.37 -9.66
C THR A 71 -35.68 -16.46 -9.72
N PRO A 72 -35.99 -17.71 -9.33
CA PRO A 72 -35.01 -18.81 -9.40
C PRO A 72 -34.42 -18.99 -10.80
N ARG A 73 -35.18 -18.71 -11.87
CA ARG A 73 -34.71 -18.79 -13.25
C ARG A 73 -33.62 -17.77 -13.61
N THR A 74 -33.58 -16.62 -12.93
CA THR A 74 -32.55 -15.60 -13.15
C THR A 74 -31.41 -15.72 -12.15
N VAL A 75 -31.72 -16.08 -10.90
CA VAL A 75 -30.76 -16.17 -9.80
C VAL A 75 -29.90 -17.44 -9.89
N LEU A 76 -30.46 -18.61 -10.21
CA LEU A 76 -29.69 -19.85 -10.27
C LEU A 76 -28.58 -19.82 -11.34
N PRO A 77 -28.83 -19.38 -12.59
CA PRO A 77 -27.75 -19.22 -13.58
C PRO A 77 -26.67 -18.24 -13.14
N LEU A 78 -27.04 -17.16 -12.43
CA LEU A 78 -26.07 -16.20 -11.89
C LEU A 78 -25.15 -16.86 -10.85
N TYR A 79 -25.71 -17.61 -9.89
CA TYR A 79 -24.90 -18.33 -8.89
C TYR A 79 -23.96 -19.35 -9.54
N LEU A 80 -24.45 -20.12 -10.53
CA LEU A 80 -23.63 -21.09 -11.25
C LEU A 80 -22.52 -20.43 -12.07
N LEU A 81 -22.81 -19.30 -12.74
CA LEU A 81 -21.81 -18.52 -13.47
C LEU A 81 -20.71 -18.06 -12.52
N ILE A 82 -21.08 -17.41 -11.41
CA ILE A 82 -20.11 -16.93 -10.40
C ILE A 82 -19.28 -18.10 -9.88
N ALA A 83 -19.91 -19.23 -9.55
CA ALA A 83 -19.22 -20.42 -9.07
C ALA A 83 -18.16 -20.92 -10.06
N VAL A 84 -18.53 -21.09 -11.33
CA VAL A 84 -17.61 -21.57 -12.37
C VAL A 84 -16.44 -20.61 -12.55
N VAL A 85 -16.70 -19.30 -12.69
CA VAL A 85 -15.65 -18.31 -12.88
C VAL A 85 -14.71 -18.26 -11.67
N PHE A 86 -15.26 -18.27 -10.45
CA PHE A 86 -14.46 -18.21 -9.22
C PHE A 86 -13.60 -19.45 -9.04
N VAL A 87 -14.12 -20.64 -9.36
CA VAL A 87 -13.34 -21.88 -9.30
C VAL A 87 -12.20 -21.88 -10.31
N ILE A 88 -12.46 -21.44 -11.55
CA ILE A 88 -11.41 -21.32 -12.58
C ILE A 88 -10.33 -20.33 -12.13
N VAL A 89 -10.72 -19.14 -11.69
CA VAL A 89 -9.78 -18.11 -11.23
C VAL A 89 -8.99 -18.60 -10.01
N GLY A 90 -9.65 -19.18 -9.01
CA GLY A 90 -9.00 -19.71 -7.82
C GLY A 90 -7.99 -20.82 -8.13
N GLY A 91 -8.36 -21.74 -9.04
CA GLY A 91 -7.45 -22.79 -9.52
C GLY A 91 -6.23 -22.23 -10.24
N CYS A 92 -6.41 -21.27 -11.15
CA CYS A 92 -5.32 -20.60 -11.85
C CYS A 92 -4.38 -19.87 -10.87
N ILE A 93 -4.93 -19.15 -9.88
CA ILE A 93 -4.15 -18.44 -8.87
C ILE A 93 -3.31 -19.41 -8.04
N LEU A 94 -3.89 -20.51 -7.55
CA LEU A 94 -3.13 -21.51 -6.79
C LEU A 94 -2.04 -22.20 -7.61
N ALA A 95 -2.31 -22.47 -8.89
CA ALA A 95 -1.32 -23.07 -9.78
C ALA A 95 -0.11 -22.15 -9.98
N GLN A 96 -0.33 -20.84 -10.13
CA GLN A 96 0.77 -19.87 -10.27
C GLN A 96 1.48 -19.61 -8.94
N ASN A 97 0.73 -19.53 -7.84
CA ASN A 97 1.30 -19.39 -6.50
C ASN A 97 2.23 -20.57 -6.13
N SER A 98 1.88 -21.78 -6.57
CA SER A 98 2.66 -22.98 -6.26
C SER A 98 4.04 -23.01 -6.93
N LYS A 99 4.27 -22.20 -7.98
CA LYS A 99 5.53 -22.10 -8.72
C LYS A 99 6.52 -21.08 -8.14
N VAL A 100 6.09 -20.32 -7.12
CA VAL A 100 6.96 -19.34 -6.46
C VAL A 100 7.91 -20.09 -5.52
N ASP A 101 9.21 -19.88 -5.76
CA ASP A 101 10.29 -20.39 -4.93
C ASP A 101 10.76 -19.26 -4.00
N GLU A 102 11.04 -19.62 -2.75
CA GLU A 102 11.43 -18.66 -1.72
C GLU A 102 12.40 -19.27 -0.71
N VAL A 103 13.30 -18.43 -0.22
CA VAL A 103 14.34 -18.75 0.75
C VAL A 103 14.25 -17.71 1.87
N THR A 104 13.88 -18.15 3.06
CA THR A 104 13.85 -17.30 4.26
C THR A 104 14.88 -17.78 5.25
N ILE A 105 15.74 -16.89 5.76
CA ILE A 105 16.75 -17.20 6.79
C ILE A 105 16.78 -16.06 7.81
N TYR A 106 16.43 -16.36 9.05
CA TYR A 106 16.52 -15.49 10.21
C TYR A 106 17.92 -15.54 10.80
N TYR A 107 18.55 -14.38 11.02
CA TYR A 107 19.95 -14.27 11.43
C TYR A 107 20.13 -13.40 12.69
N GLN A 108 19.06 -13.09 13.43
CA GLN A 108 19.15 -12.29 14.65
C GLN A 108 20.07 -12.88 15.72
N ASP A 109 20.16 -14.22 15.78
CA ASP A 109 20.95 -14.96 16.79
C ASP A 109 22.36 -15.30 16.29
N CYS A 110 22.80 -14.73 15.15
CA CYS A 110 24.07 -15.08 14.54
C CYS A 110 25.28 -14.74 15.43
N MET A 111 25.24 -13.60 16.13
CA MET A 111 26.35 -13.20 17.03
C MET A 111 26.51 -14.14 18.24
N THR A 112 25.42 -14.71 18.74
CA THR A 112 25.43 -15.51 19.97
C THR A 112 25.59 -17.00 19.68
N ASN A 113 24.97 -17.49 18.61
CA ASN A 113 24.89 -18.92 18.30
C ASN A 113 25.89 -19.37 17.24
N ALA A 114 26.29 -18.50 16.30
CA ALA A 114 27.24 -18.89 15.26
C ALA A 114 28.68 -18.78 15.78
N THR A 115 29.53 -19.70 15.30
CA THR A 115 30.95 -19.70 15.63
C THR A 115 31.79 -19.03 14.54
N SER A 116 33.10 -18.89 14.77
CA SER A 116 34.05 -18.47 13.74
C SER A 116 34.26 -19.52 12.62
N SER A 117 33.79 -20.75 12.81
CA SER A 117 33.72 -21.78 11.76
C SER A 117 32.30 -21.92 11.20
N TRP A 118 32.19 -22.48 9.99
CA TRP A 118 30.91 -22.80 9.39
C TRP A 118 30.16 -23.83 10.23
N SER A 119 28.91 -23.51 10.56
CA SER A 119 28.00 -24.36 11.33
C SER A 119 26.61 -24.32 10.72
N ASP A 120 25.87 -25.41 10.82
CA ASP A 120 24.51 -25.47 10.28
C ASP A 120 23.57 -24.57 11.10
N ILE A 121 22.71 -23.84 10.40
CA ILE A 121 21.70 -22.98 11.03
C ILE A 121 20.59 -23.87 11.61
N PRO A 122 20.20 -23.69 12.89
CA PRO A 122 19.06 -24.37 13.48
C PRO A 122 17.78 -24.28 12.63
N SER A 123 17.03 -25.38 12.53
CA SER A 123 15.85 -25.51 11.66
C SER A 123 14.73 -24.50 11.93
N GLU A 124 14.71 -23.87 13.10
CA GLU A 124 13.74 -22.83 13.45
C GLU A 124 13.98 -21.48 12.77
N HIS A 125 15.18 -21.28 12.23
CA HIS A 125 15.58 -20.01 11.62
C HIS A 125 15.45 -19.98 10.11
N TRP A 126 15.17 -21.09 9.43
CA TRP A 126 15.11 -21.09 7.97
C TRP A 126 13.90 -21.84 7.43
N GLN A 127 13.41 -21.38 6.29
CA GLN A 127 12.28 -21.96 5.59
C GLN A 127 12.54 -21.84 4.10
N PHE A 128 12.73 -22.98 3.45
CA PHE A 128 12.97 -23.08 2.01
C PHE A 128 11.77 -23.72 1.34
N VAL A 129 11.30 -23.10 0.26
CA VAL A 129 10.22 -23.64 -0.54
C VAL A 129 10.68 -23.64 -1.99
N PHE A 130 10.89 -24.85 -2.51
CA PHE A 130 11.22 -25.09 -3.91
C PHE A 130 10.15 -25.97 -4.54
N HIS A 131 9.45 -25.45 -5.54
CA HIS A 131 8.27 -26.09 -6.12
C HIS A 131 8.60 -27.45 -6.79
N LYS A 132 9.82 -27.60 -7.31
CA LYS A 132 10.34 -28.86 -7.89
C LYS A 132 10.88 -29.82 -6.83
N TYR A 133 11.36 -29.31 -5.70
CA TYR A 133 12.06 -30.07 -4.67
C TYR A 133 11.36 -29.90 -3.31
N LYS A 134 10.20 -30.53 -3.16
CA LYS A 134 9.34 -30.38 -1.97
C LYS A 134 9.94 -30.98 -0.69
N THR A 135 10.87 -31.92 -0.81
CA THR A 135 11.54 -32.60 0.31
C THR A 135 12.95 -32.07 0.53
N TYR A 136 13.24 -30.85 0.05
CA TYR A 136 14.55 -30.23 0.24
C TYR A 136 14.77 -29.92 1.71
N ASN A 137 15.83 -30.49 2.31
CA ASN A 137 16.13 -30.37 3.73
C ASN A 137 17.61 -30.10 3.99
N THR A 138 18.33 -29.60 2.98
CA THR A 138 19.72 -29.18 3.15
C THR A 138 19.72 -27.89 3.96
N ALA A 139 20.24 -27.96 5.19
CA ALA A 139 20.33 -26.80 6.06
C ALA A 139 21.31 -25.78 5.48
N PRO A 140 20.99 -24.47 5.53
CA PRO A 140 21.99 -23.44 5.31
C PRO A 140 23.01 -23.43 6.44
N GLN A 141 24.15 -22.82 6.19
CA GLN A 141 25.23 -22.66 7.15
C GLN A 141 25.45 -21.19 7.46
N TRP A 142 25.91 -20.90 8.66
CA TRP A 142 26.36 -19.57 9.05
C TRP A 142 27.73 -19.60 9.72
N ARG A 143 28.36 -18.43 9.71
CA ARG A 143 29.59 -18.15 10.43
C ARG A 143 29.54 -16.70 10.89
N PHE A 144 30.00 -16.46 12.11
CA PHE A 144 30.16 -15.10 12.63
C PHE A 144 31.62 -14.66 12.55
N VAL A 145 31.83 -13.46 12.02
CA VAL A 145 33.14 -12.80 11.98
C VAL A 145 33.02 -11.54 12.84
N ASP A 146 33.57 -11.58 14.05
CA ASP A 146 33.52 -10.44 14.96
C ASP A 146 34.37 -9.28 14.45
N ASP A 147 33.96 -8.07 14.80
CA ASP A 147 34.70 -6.85 14.54
C ASP A 147 34.95 -6.15 15.88
N GLU A 148 36.10 -6.48 16.49
CA GLU A 148 36.49 -5.93 17.79
C GLU A 148 36.74 -4.41 17.77
N SER A 149 36.85 -3.81 16.57
CA SER A 149 37.01 -2.35 16.43
C SER A 149 35.69 -1.59 16.64
N ASP A 150 34.55 -2.26 16.56
CA ASP A 150 33.25 -1.65 16.80
C ASP A 150 32.84 -1.78 18.28
N ASP A 151 32.76 -0.62 18.95
CA ASP A 151 32.36 -0.50 20.34
C ASP A 151 30.87 -0.85 20.58
N PHE A 152 30.04 -1.04 19.54
CA PHE A 152 28.64 -1.45 19.73
C PHE A 152 28.51 -2.95 20.02
N THR A 153 28.72 -3.33 21.28
CA THR A 153 28.67 -4.75 21.69
C THR A 153 27.31 -5.44 21.46
N LYS A 154 26.22 -4.68 21.28
CA LYS A 154 24.88 -5.24 21.01
C LYS A 154 24.75 -5.80 19.59
N GLN A 155 25.39 -5.15 18.62
CA GLN A 155 25.44 -5.59 17.22
C GLN A 155 26.75 -5.11 16.59
N ARG A 156 27.59 -6.06 16.18
CA ARG A 156 28.83 -5.77 15.47
C ARG A 156 29.25 -6.98 14.66
N GLY A 157 30.26 -6.78 13.82
CA GLY A 157 30.79 -7.84 12.97
C GLY A 157 29.85 -8.21 11.83
N THR A 158 30.18 -9.32 11.18
CA THR A 158 29.52 -9.79 9.96
C THR A 158 28.99 -11.20 10.17
N CYS A 159 27.71 -11.40 9.83
CA CYS A 159 27.12 -12.73 9.71
C CYS A 159 27.24 -13.20 8.25
N GLN A 160 28.06 -14.22 8.02
CA GLN A 160 28.21 -14.85 6.72
C GLN A 160 27.25 -16.04 6.66
N ILE A 161 26.36 -16.04 5.66
CA ILE A 161 25.34 -17.08 5.48
C ILE A 161 25.59 -17.78 4.15
N ARG A 162 25.68 -19.11 4.17
CA ARG A 162 25.70 -19.97 2.99
C ARG A 162 24.39 -20.70 2.85
N PHE A 163 23.81 -20.64 1.65
CA PHE A 163 22.60 -21.37 1.34
C PHE A 163 22.69 -21.93 -0.08
N THR A 164 22.06 -23.08 -0.28
CA THR A 164 22.06 -23.78 -1.57
C THR A 164 20.68 -23.72 -2.19
N THR A 165 20.61 -23.32 -3.46
CA THR A 165 19.39 -23.34 -4.26
C THR A 165 19.42 -24.55 -5.20
N PRO A 166 18.45 -25.48 -5.12
CA PRO A 166 18.41 -26.66 -5.99
C PRO A 166 17.80 -26.37 -7.37
N SER A 167 17.17 -25.19 -7.54
CA SER A 167 16.53 -24.75 -8.77
C SER A 167 16.92 -23.32 -9.14
N ASP A 168 16.94 -23.07 -10.45
CA ASP A 168 17.19 -21.74 -10.98
C ASP A 168 16.00 -20.80 -10.67
N MET A 169 16.29 -19.62 -10.12
CA MET A 169 15.31 -18.55 -9.96
C MET A 169 15.35 -17.65 -11.20
N LYS A 170 14.40 -17.86 -12.10
CA LYS A 170 14.35 -17.18 -13.41
C LYS A 170 13.89 -15.74 -13.29
N ASN A 171 14.78 -14.81 -13.67
CA ASN A 171 14.55 -13.38 -13.88
C ASN A 171 13.94 -12.64 -12.69
N ASN A 172 14.41 -11.42 -12.39
CA ASN A 172 13.91 -10.62 -11.27
C ASN A 172 14.04 -11.34 -9.92
N VAL A 173 15.26 -11.47 -9.43
CA VAL A 173 15.52 -11.95 -8.07
C VAL A 173 15.45 -10.77 -7.11
N TYR A 174 14.59 -10.90 -6.11
CA TYR A 174 14.36 -9.92 -5.05
C TYR A 174 14.96 -10.44 -3.75
N LEU A 175 15.91 -9.70 -3.20
CA LEU A 175 16.43 -9.93 -1.85
C LEU A 175 15.85 -8.85 -0.93
N ASN A 176 15.03 -9.31 0.00
CA ASN A 176 14.36 -8.49 1.00
C ASN A 176 14.94 -8.79 2.38
N TYR A 177 14.83 -7.86 3.30
CA TYR A 177 14.90 -8.19 4.72
C TYR A 177 13.50 -8.26 5.32
N VAL A 178 13.38 -9.09 6.35
CA VAL A 178 12.17 -9.33 7.12
C VAL A 178 12.43 -8.94 8.55
N LEU A 179 11.55 -8.14 9.14
CA LEU A 179 11.52 -7.83 10.57
C LEU A 179 10.24 -8.38 11.17
N GLU A 180 10.33 -8.95 12.36
CA GLU A 180 9.17 -9.37 13.16
C GLU A 180 9.21 -8.71 14.54
N LYS A 181 8.03 -8.39 15.07
CA LYS A 181 7.83 -7.71 16.37
C LYS A 181 8.39 -6.28 16.42
N PHE A 182 8.60 -5.65 15.26
CA PHE A 182 8.88 -4.23 15.18
C PHE A 182 7.61 -3.45 14.83
N ALA A 183 7.07 -2.71 15.80
CA ALA A 183 5.79 -2.03 15.69
C ALA A 183 5.86 -0.69 14.92
N ALA A 184 6.12 -0.76 13.61
CA ALA A 184 6.18 0.41 12.73
C ALA A 184 4.80 1.10 12.48
N ASN A 185 3.71 0.48 12.94
CA ASN A 185 2.34 1.00 12.79
C ASN A 185 1.84 1.74 14.03
N HIS A 186 2.68 1.98 15.03
CA HIS A 186 2.29 2.71 16.24
C HIS A 186 1.87 4.14 15.91
N ARG A 187 0.77 4.63 16.50
CA ARG A 187 0.13 5.92 16.16
C ARG A 187 1.10 7.11 16.15
N ARG A 188 1.98 7.20 17.16
CA ARG A 188 2.96 8.29 17.24
C ARG A 188 4.11 8.09 16.25
N TYR A 189 4.50 6.84 15.98
CA TYR A 189 5.61 6.50 15.10
C TYR A 189 5.28 6.85 13.64
N VAL A 190 4.13 6.41 13.13
CA VAL A 190 3.74 6.57 11.72
C VAL A 190 3.57 8.03 11.29
N LEU A 191 3.33 8.94 12.24
CA LEU A 191 3.20 10.38 11.99
C LEU A 191 4.47 11.18 12.32
N SER A 192 5.56 10.51 12.73
CA SER A 192 6.76 11.17 13.23
C SER A 192 7.83 11.37 12.15
N PHE A 193 7.58 12.33 11.26
CA PHE A 193 8.53 12.84 10.26
C PHE A 193 8.09 14.26 9.83
N SER A 194 8.88 14.95 9.00
CA SER A 194 8.49 16.25 8.41
C SER A 194 8.33 16.12 6.89
N GLU A 195 7.15 16.47 6.37
CA GLU A 195 6.91 16.45 4.92
C GLU A 195 7.74 17.50 4.18
N ASP A 196 7.96 18.67 4.79
CA ASP A 196 8.76 19.75 4.21
C ASP A 196 10.22 19.32 4.01
N GLN A 197 10.81 18.65 5.01
CA GLN A 197 12.16 18.09 4.90
C GLN A 197 12.24 17.00 3.82
N ILE A 198 11.23 16.13 3.72
CA ILE A 198 11.17 15.09 2.67
C ILE A 198 11.10 15.72 1.27
N ARG A 199 10.39 16.84 1.13
CA ARG A 199 10.30 17.61 -0.12
C ARG A 199 11.54 18.47 -0.40
N GLY A 200 12.57 18.38 0.45
CA GLY A 200 13.86 19.05 0.28
C GLY A 200 13.89 20.50 0.75
N GLU A 201 12.85 20.98 1.43
CA GLU A 201 12.82 22.33 1.97
C GLU A 201 13.65 22.45 3.26
N ASP A 202 14.27 23.61 3.46
CA ASP A 202 15.02 24.01 4.65
C ASP A 202 14.08 24.51 5.76
N ALA A 203 13.13 23.66 6.17
CA ALA A 203 12.07 24.00 7.12
C ALA A 203 12.59 24.50 8.49
N SER A 204 11.93 25.53 9.05
CA SER A 204 12.29 26.05 10.38
C SER A 204 11.97 25.05 11.49
N TYR A 205 12.55 25.26 12.68
CA TYR A 205 12.27 24.45 13.86
C TYR A 205 10.76 24.37 14.18
N GLU A 206 10.06 25.51 14.15
CA GLU A 206 8.63 25.60 14.45
C GLU A 206 7.81 24.81 13.42
N THR A 207 8.24 24.84 12.15
CA THR A 207 7.59 24.11 11.06
C THR A 207 7.73 22.61 11.27
N VAL A 208 8.92 22.10 11.60
CA VAL A 208 9.14 20.66 11.78
C VAL A 208 8.56 20.11 13.09
N HIS A 209 8.50 20.94 14.15
CA HIS A 209 8.07 20.53 15.49
C HIS A 209 6.56 20.72 15.73
N ASP A 210 5.98 21.85 15.30
CA ASP A 210 4.61 22.28 15.65
C ASP A 210 3.61 22.20 14.49
N ALA A 211 4.01 21.63 13.34
CA ALA A 211 3.07 21.34 12.26
C ALA A 211 1.84 20.54 12.74
N THR A 212 0.67 20.86 12.19
CA THR A 212 -0.57 20.15 12.52
C THR A 212 -0.57 18.74 11.92
N GLY A 213 -0.96 17.74 12.70
CA GLY A 213 -0.99 16.34 12.26
C GLY A 213 0.40 15.68 12.28
N ILE A 214 1.08 15.64 11.12
CA ILE A 214 2.39 15.01 10.93
C ILE A 214 3.48 15.99 11.40
N ASN A 215 4.31 15.55 12.34
CA ASN A 215 5.42 16.33 12.88
C ASN A 215 6.44 15.42 13.58
N CYS A 216 7.69 15.84 13.64
CA CYS A 216 8.77 15.08 14.29
C CYS A 216 8.99 15.48 15.76
N LYS A 217 7.90 15.77 16.49
CA LYS A 217 7.90 16.32 17.86
C LYS A 217 8.95 15.76 18.85
N PRO A 218 9.12 14.43 19.04
CA PRO A 218 10.09 13.92 20.00
C PRO A 218 11.55 14.05 19.52
N LEU A 219 11.77 14.14 18.21
CA LEU A 219 13.09 14.12 17.57
C LEU A 219 13.14 15.20 16.49
N SER A 220 12.98 16.46 16.89
CA SER A 220 13.04 17.63 15.99
C SER A 220 14.38 18.38 16.08
N LYS A 221 15.02 18.41 17.26
CA LYS A 221 16.22 19.20 17.53
C LYS A 221 17.13 18.53 18.56
N ASN A 222 18.45 18.68 18.40
CA ASN A 222 19.44 18.20 19.36
C ASN A 222 19.65 19.17 20.53
N ALA A 223 20.52 18.80 21.48
CA ALA A 223 20.86 19.63 22.63
C ALA A 223 21.57 20.95 22.26
N ASP A 224 22.35 20.96 21.17
CA ASP A 224 23.08 22.14 20.67
C ASP A 224 22.18 23.14 19.92
N GLY A 225 20.90 22.81 19.73
CA GLY A 225 19.95 23.65 19.01
C GLY A 225 19.90 23.44 17.49
N LYS A 226 20.60 22.44 16.94
CA LYS A 226 20.53 22.05 15.53
C LYS A 226 19.32 21.17 15.24
N ILE A 227 18.70 21.37 14.08
CA ILE A 227 17.52 20.61 13.65
C ILE A 227 17.97 19.21 13.19
N TYR A 228 17.24 18.16 13.53
CA TYR A 228 17.57 16.84 12.98
C TYR A 228 17.21 16.76 11.50
N TYR A 229 18.13 16.25 10.68
CA TYR A 229 17.87 15.92 9.28
C TYR A 229 18.31 14.50 8.99
N PRO A 230 17.41 13.60 8.54
CA PRO A 230 15.95 13.71 8.55
C PRO A 230 15.36 13.55 9.97
N CYS A 231 14.41 14.40 10.35
CA CYS A 231 13.83 14.36 11.71
C CYS A 231 12.80 13.25 11.92
N GLY A 232 12.60 12.85 13.19
CA GLY A 232 11.50 11.99 13.62
C GLY A 232 11.86 10.51 13.82
N LEU A 233 10.96 9.77 14.49
CA LEU A 233 11.16 8.39 14.91
C LEU A 233 11.34 7.42 13.73
N ILE A 234 10.65 7.66 12.61
CA ILE A 234 10.74 6.77 11.43
C ILE A 234 12.17 6.80 10.90
N ALA A 235 12.67 7.99 10.56
CA ALA A 235 14.03 8.17 10.08
C ALA A 235 15.08 7.69 11.07
N ASN A 236 14.96 8.09 12.35
CA ASN A 236 15.93 7.74 13.38
C ASN A 236 16.11 6.22 13.53
N SER A 237 15.02 5.45 13.48
CA SER A 237 15.06 3.99 13.66
C SER A 237 15.32 3.19 12.37
N MET A 238 15.83 3.85 11.31
CA MET A 238 16.16 3.19 10.05
C MET A 238 16.98 1.91 10.25
N PHE A 239 16.50 0.83 9.62
CA PHE A 239 17.23 -0.42 9.55
C PHE A 239 18.58 -0.21 8.87
N ASN A 240 19.66 -0.57 9.56
CA ASN A 240 21.03 -0.21 9.17
C ASN A 240 21.97 -1.41 9.02
N ASP A 241 21.49 -2.66 9.03
CA ASP A 241 22.34 -3.79 8.65
C ASP A 241 22.78 -3.64 7.19
N THR A 242 24.05 -3.93 6.91
CA THR A 242 24.65 -3.72 5.59
C THR A 242 24.55 -5.00 4.76
N PHE A 243 23.92 -4.88 3.58
CA PHE A 243 23.77 -5.98 2.64
C PHE A 243 24.75 -5.83 1.48
N PRO A 244 25.36 -6.93 1.00
CA PRO A 244 26.33 -6.88 -0.09
C PRO A 244 25.64 -6.57 -1.43
N LEU A 245 26.43 -6.16 -2.41
CA LEU A 245 26.00 -5.92 -3.80
C LEU A 245 26.19 -7.16 -4.69
N GLN A 246 26.48 -8.32 -4.10
CA GLN A 246 26.56 -9.58 -4.82
C GLN A 246 26.28 -10.76 -3.88
N LEU A 247 25.86 -11.88 -4.44
CA LEU A 247 25.96 -13.18 -3.81
C LEU A 247 27.23 -13.86 -4.31
N THR A 248 28.13 -14.19 -3.39
CA THR A 248 29.38 -14.86 -3.74
C THR A 248 29.07 -16.31 -4.06
N ASN A 249 29.43 -16.78 -5.26
CA ASN A 249 29.26 -18.19 -5.60
C ASN A 249 30.40 -18.99 -4.97
N VAL A 250 30.06 -19.93 -4.09
CA VAL A 250 31.05 -20.71 -3.33
C VAL A 250 31.75 -21.74 -4.22
N GLY A 251 31.06 -22.25 -5.24
CA GLY A 251 31.62 -23.25 -6.17
C GLY A 251 32.56 -22.66 -7.22
N ASP A 252 32.23 -21.46 -7.73
CA ASP A 252 33.05 -20.73 -8.71
C ASP A 252 33.01 -19.23 -8.41
N THR A 253 34.06 -18.72 -7.76
CA THR A 253 34.15 -17.30 -7.39
C THR A 253 34.29 -16.36 -8.60
N SER A 254 34.48 -16.89 -9.80
CA SER A 254 34.59 -16.11 -11.03
C SER A 254 33.23 -15.59 -11.52
N ASN A 255 32.12 -16.22 -11.09
CA ASN A 255 30.76 -15.91 -11.55
C ASN A 255 29.80 -15.57 -10.39
N ASN A 256 30.18 -14.58 -9.58
CA ASN A 256 29.30 -14.05 -8.53
C ASN A 256 28.02 -13.46 -9.11
N TYR A 257 26.91 -13.64 -8.39
CA TYR A 257 25.62 -13.12 -8.81
C TYR A 257 25.48 -11.66 -8.35
N SER A 258 25.48 -10.73 -9.30
CA SER A 258 25.39 -9.30 -8.98
C SER A 258 24.02 -8.91 -8.44
N LEU A 259 23.99 -7.92 -7.55
CA LEU A 259 22.80 -7.35 -6.95
C LEU A 259 22.91 -5.82 -6.97
N THR A 260 21.79 -5.12 -7.17
CA THR A 260 21.76 -3.65 -7.12
C THR A 260 20.79 -3.16 -6.06
N ASN A 261 21.08 -1.98 -5.51
CA ASN A 261 20.17 -1.22 -4.67
C ASN A 261 19.45 -0.10 -5.43
N LYS A 262 19.57 -0.07 -6.76
CA LYS A 262 18.84 0.85 -7.64
C LYS A 262 17.58 0.20 -8.21
N GLY A 263 16.50 0.95 -8.29
CA GLY A 263 15.19 0.45 -8.71
C GLY A 263 14.56 -0.55 -7.74
N ILE A 264 14.85 -0.39 -6.43
CA ILE A 264 14.26 -1.12 -5.31
C ILE A 264 13.06 -0.39 -4.70
N ASN A 265 12.83 0.88 -5.09
CA ASN A 265 11.63 1.64 -4.74
C ASN A 265 10.92 2.16 -6.01
N TRP A 266 9.72 2.72 -5.84
CA TRP A 266 8.94 3.30 -6.92
C TRP A 266 9.64 4.53 -7.48
N GLU A 267 9.88 4.56 -8.79
CA GLU A 267 10.54 5.71 -9.45
C GLU A 267 9.77 7.03 -9.24
N SER A 268 8.45 6.96 -9.07
CA SER A 268 7.61 8.11 -8.74
C SER A 268 7.92 8.73 -7.38
N ASP A 269 8.47 7.98 -6.42
CA ASP A 269 8.84 8.53 -5.10
C ASP A 269 9.93 9.58 -5.20
N LYS A 270 10.82 9.51 -6.21
CA LYS A 270 11.83 10.56 -6.48
C LYS A 270 11.21 11.92 -6.85
N LYS A 271 9.90 11.97 -7.13
CA LYS A 271 9.17 13.24 -7.30
C LYS A 271 8.80 13.88 -5.95
N ARG A 272 8.60 13.07 -4.91
CA ARG A 272 8.29 13.52 -3.54
C ARG A 272 9.55 13.73 -2.71
N TYR A 273 10.47 12.77 -2.71
CA TYR A 273 11.75 12.88 -2.02
C TYR A 273 12.69 13.75 -2.85
N LYS A 274 13.25 14.80 -2.24
CA LYS A 274 14.19 15.72 -2.89
C LYS A 274 15.44 15.88 -2.05
N LYS A 275 16.56 16.15 -2.74
CA LYS A 275 17.78 16.60 -2.09
C LYS A 275 17.49 17.85 -1.26
N THR A 276 18.00 17.86 -0.03
CA THR A 276 17.78 18.96 0.90
C THR A 276 18.45 20.26 0.45
N LYS A 277 17.84 21.38 0.82
CA LYS A 277 18.39 22.74 0.70
C LYS A 277 19.05 23.25 1.98
N TYR A 278 18.98 22.49 3.09
CA TYR A 278 19.64 22.87 4.33
C TYR A 278 21.16 23.04 4.14
N ASN A 279 21.73 23.96 4.92
CA ASN A 279 23.17 24.03 5.12
C ASN A 279 23.59 23.10 6.27
N TYR A 280 24.71 22.38 6.14
CA TYR A 280 25.19 21.40 7.14
C TYR A 280 25.34 21.98 8.55
N THR A 281 25.57 23.29 8.67
CA THR A 281 25.72 24.00 9.95
C THR A 281 24.43 24.07 10.77
N GLN A 282 23.26 24.02 10.12
CA GLN A 282 21.95 24.15 10.75
C GLN A 282 21.37 22.82 11.23
N ILE A 283 21.88 21.72 10.69
CA ILE A 283 21.32 20.38 10.86
C ILE A 283 22.29 19.43 11.56
N ALA A 284 21.72 18.40 12.18
CA ALA A 284 22.46 17.31 12.79
C ALA A 284 21.86 15.96 12.36
N PRO A 285 22.65 14.88 12.31
CA PRO A 285 22.12 13.52 12.15
C PRO A 285 21.19 13.15 13.31
N PRO A 286 20.17 12.30 13.08
CA PRO A 286 19.38 11.73 14.17
C PRO A 286 20.24 11.00 15.20
N PRO A 287 19.80 10.87 16.46
CA PRO A 287 20.60 10.26 17.53
C PRO A 287 21.15 8.86 17.21
N TYR A 288 20.38 8.02 16.51
CA TYR A 288 20.83 6.65 16.18
C TYR A 288 21.71 6.60 14.92
N TRP A 289 21.91 7.74 14.25
CA TRP A 289 22.79 7.87 13.09
C TRP A 289 24.17 8.42 13.45
N GLU A 290 24.42 8.74 14.73
CA GLU A 290 25.72 9.24 15.20
C GLU A 290 26.88 8.28 14.87
N LYS A 291 26.65 6.96 14.85
CA LYS A 291 27.68 6.00 14.39
C LYS A 291 27.99 6.10 12.90
N MET A 292 26.99 6.43 12.08
CA MET A 292 27.16 6.63 10.64
C MET A 292 27.82 7.99 10.34
N TYR A 293 27.58 8.98 11.21
CA TYR A 293 28.10 10.35 11.08
C TYR A 293 28.71 10.83 12.42
N PRO A 294 29.88 10.32 12.84
CA PRO A 294 30.45 10.60 14.16
C PRO A 294 30.75 12.09 14.40
N ASP A 295 31.23 12.77 13.36
CA ASP A 295 31.54 14.20 13.40
C ASP A 295 30.34 15.09 13.02
N GLY A 296 29.15 14.50 12.87
CA GLY A 296 27.96 15.16 12.35
C GLY A 296 27.99 15.37 10.84
N TYR A 297 27.14 16.28 10.35
CA TYR A 297 27.10 16.63 8.94
C TYR A 297 28.14 17.69 8.55
N ASN A 298 28.71 17.51 7.37
CA ASN A 298 29.65 18.41 6.70
C ASN A 298 29.20 18.63 5.24
N GLU A 299 29.99 19.33 4.45
CA GLU A 299 29.65 19.71 3.07
C GLU A 299 29.45 18.52 2.11
N THR A 300 30.05 17.35 2.39
CA THR A 300 30.11 16.22 1.46
C THR A 300 29.31 15.01 1.91
N ASN A 301 29.02 14.87 3.22
CA ASN A 301 28.42 13.66 3.78
C ASN A 301 26.90 13.75 4.02
N ILE A 302 26.26 14.90 3.74
CA ILE A 302 24.80 15.01 3.86
C ILE A 302 24.13 13.98 2.93
N PRO A 303 23.23 13.13 3.45
CA PRO A 303 22.59 12.09 2.65
C PRO A 303 21.64 12.70 1.60
N ASP A 304 21.75 12.24 0.36
CA ASP A 304 20.78 12.55 -0.68
C ASP A 304 19.59 11.58 -0.62
N ILE A 305 18.55 11.97 0.12
CA ILE A 305 17.34 11.16 0.29
C ILE A 305 16.56 10.92 -1.01
N GLN A 306 16.84 11.65 -2.09
CA GLN A 306 16.22 11.42 -3.41
C GLN A 306 16.83 10.21 -4.13
N ASP A 307 18.14 9.97 -3.97
CA ASP A 307 18.84 8.84 -4.59
C ASP A 307 18.98 7.63 -3.65
N TRP A 308 18.74 7.84 -2.35
CA TRP A 308 18.77 6.81 -1.32
C TRP A 308 17.45 6.03 -1.24
N GLU A 309 17.29 5.05 -2.13
CA GLU A 309 16.07 4.24 -2.23
C GLU A 309 15.80 3.37 -0.99
N GLU A 310 16.84 2.91 -0.28
CA GLU A 310 16.68 2.19 0.99
C GLU A 310 15.99 3.06 2.06
N PHE A 311 16.37 4.33 2.16
CA PHE A 311 15.73 5.29 3.08
C PHE A 311 14.27 5.50 2.71
N GLN A 312 13.96 5.68 1.42
CA GLN A 312 12.58 5.84 0.96
C GLN A 312 11.73 4.61 1.25
N ASN A 313 12.28 3.40 1.06
CA ASN A 313 11.64 2.15 1.43
C ASN A 313 11.38 2.09 2.94
N TRP A 314 12.30 2.54 3.78
CA TRP A 314 12.11 2.60 5.22
C TRP A 314 11.02 3.59 5.64
N MET A 315 11.02 4.79 5.05
CA MET A 315 10.08 5.87 5.30
C MET A 315 8.62 5.56 4.92
N ARG A 316 8.36 4.40 4.32
CA ARG A 316 7.03 3.79 4.20
C ARG A 316 6.85 2.74 5.30
N PRO A 317 6.27 3.06 6.48
CA PRO A 317 6.14 2.10 7.57
C PRO A 317 5.28 0.89 7.17
N GLY A 318 5.59 -0.29 7.72
CA GLY A 318 4.77 -1.46 7.52
C GLY A 318 3.43 -1.35 8.25
N ALA A 319 2.35 -1.82 7.63
CA ALA A 319 1.02 -1.80 8.26
C ALA A 319 0.86 -2.86 9.37
N PHE A 320 1.66 -3.92 9.32
CA PHE A 320 1.61 -5.06 10.22
C PHE A 320 2.95 -5.28 10.93
N ASP A 321 2.94 -6.16 11.93
CA ASP A 321 4.08 -6.49 12.78
C ASP A 321 5.22 -7.22 12.06
N LYS A 322 4.88 -8.00 11.02
CA LYS A 322 5.84 -8.59 10.10
C LYS A 322 6.04 -7.65 8.91
N ILE A 323 7.27 -7.16 8.76
CA ILE A 323 7.64 -6.14 7.78
C ILE A 323 8.64 -6.74 6.82
N THR A 324 8.34 -6.69 5.53
CA THR A 324 9.27 -7.07 4.47
C THR A 324 9.60 -5.84 3.65
N LYS A 325 10.89 -5.58 3.42
CA LYS A 325 11.35 -4.44 2.63
C LYS A 325 12.43 -4.90 1.66
N LEU A 326 12.32 -4.43 0.42
CA LEU A 326 13.28 -4.74 -0.64
C LEU A 326 14.58 -3.97 -0.39
N ILE A 327 15.70 -4.70 -0.40
CA ILE A 327 17.02 -4.13 -0.17
C ILE A 327 17.94 -4.30 -1.37
N ARG A 328 17.81 -5.42 -2.10
CA ARG A 328 18.56 -5.67 -3.33
C ARG A 328 17.70 -6.35 -4.37
N ILE A 329 18.05 -6.12 -5.64
CA ILE A 329 17.37 -6.70 -6.78
C ILE A 329 18.37 -7.04 -7.89
N ASN A 330 18.08 -8.06 -8.69
CA ASN A 330 18.70 -8.25 -10.00
C ASN A 330 17.60 -8.60 -11.02
N LYS A 331 17.47 -7.77 -12.05
CA LYS A 331 16.46 -7.92 -13.12
C LYS A 331 16.99 -8.58 -14.38
N ASN A 332 18.31 -8.70 -14.51
CA ASN A 332 19.00 -9.07 -15.74
C ASN A 332 19.28 -10.57 -15.80
N ASP A 333 19.76 -11.12 -14.70
CA ASP A 333 20.32 -12.47 -14.67
C ASP A 333 19.42 -13.45 -13.91
N THR A 334 19.37 -14.69 -14.39
CA THR A 334 18.82 -15.81 -13.64
C THR A 334 19.82 -16.23 -12.57
N LEU A 335 19.36 -16.47 -11.34
CA LEU A 335 20.19 -17.08 -10.30
C LEU A 335 20.18 -18.60 -10.51
N PRO A 336 21.26 -19.22 -10.99
CA PRO A 336 21.28 -20.66 -11.24
C PRO A 336 21.28 -21.45 -9.94
N ALA A 337 20.99 -22.75 -10.03
CA ALA A 337 21.17 -23.66 -8.91
C ALA A 337 22.64 -23.70 -8.47
N GLY A 338 22.90 -23.49 -7.18
CA GLY A 338 24.26 -23.41 -6.65
C GLY A 338 24.30 -23.06 -5.17
N GLU A 339 25.49 -23.01 -4.60
CA GLU A 339 25.73 -22.56 -3.23
C GLU A 339 26.22 -21.11 -3.24
N TYR A 340 25.50 -20.27 -2.52
CA TYR A 340 25.73 -18.83 -2.47
C TYR A 340 26.02 -18.38 -1.05
N GLN A 341 26.93 -17.43 -0.92
CA GLN A 341 27.27 -16.76 0.32
C GLN A 341 26.76 -15.32 0.31
N LEU A 342 26.16 -14.92 1.43
CA LEU A 342 25.68 -13.58 1.71
C LEU A 342 26.31 -13.09 3.03
N ASP A 343 27.03 -11.97 2.95
CA ASP A 343 27.75 -11.39 4.09
C ASP A 343 27.01 -10.15 4.61
N ILE A 344 26.37 -10.25 5.78
CA ILE A 344 25.54 -9.19 6.36
C ILE A 344 26.28 -8.52 7.51
N GLY A 345 26.55 -7.22 7.43
CA GLY A 345 27.08 -6.46 8.56
C GLY A 345 25.97 -6.15 9.57
N LEU A 346 26.20 -6.53 10.83
CA LEU A 346 25.20 -6.48 11.89
C LEU A 346 25.29 -5.15 12.64
N HIS A 347 24.26 -4.31 12.53
CA HIS A 347 24.23 -2.98 13.15
C HIS A 347 22.89 -2.69 13.87
N TRP A 348 21.80 -3.38 13.51
CA TRP A 348 20.45 -3.12 13.99
C TRP A 348 19.99 -4.13 15.07
N PRO A 349 19.86 -3.75 16.35
CA PRO A 349 19.53 -4.68 17.43
C PRO A 349 18.04 -5.02 17.45
N VAL A 350 17.71 -6.32 17.52
CA VAL A 350 16.31 -6.80 17.63
C VAL A 350 16.00 -7.60 18.89
N LEU A 351 17.04 -8.12 19.55
CA LEU A 351 16.89 -9.04 20.68
C LEU A 351 16.30 -8.35 21.91
N GLU A 352 16.46 -7.02 22.04
CA GLU A 352 15.95 -6.22 23.16
C GLU A 352 14.42 -6.29 23.33
N PHE A 353 13.70 -6.45 22.21
CA PHE A 353 12.25 -6.58 22.17
C PHE A 353 11.81 -7.98 21.70
N ASN A 354 12.70 -8.98 21.79
CA ASN A 354 12.48 -10.35 21.33
C ASN A 354 12.03 -10.43 19.86
N GLY A 355 12.49 -9.49 19.03
CA GLY A 355 12.21 -9.42 17.61
C GLY A 355 13.09 -10.35 16.78
N LYS A 356 12.76 -10.47 15.50
CA LYS A 356 13.55 -11.24 14.54
C LYS A 356 13.93 -10.39 13.35
N LYS A 357 15.10 -10.66 12.79
CA LYS A 357 15.55 -10.11 11.52
C LYS A 357 16.07 -11.22 10.63
N GLY A 358 15.70 -11.18 9.36
CA GLY A 358 16.00 -12.24 8.41
C GLY A 358 16.07 -11.73 6.98
N ILE A 359 16.54 -12.58 6.09
CA ILE A 359 16.50 -12.38 4.65
C ILE A 359 15.33 -13.15 4.05
N TYR A 360 14.76 -12.62 2.98
CA TYR A 360 13.73 -13.25 2.17
C TYR A 360 14.06 -13.05 0.70
N LEU A 361 14.57 -14.12 0.08
CA LEU A 361 14.95 -14.18 -1.32
C LEU A 361 13.83 -14.86 -2.12
N THR A 362 13.36 -14.23 -3.19
CA THR A 362 12.29 -14.75 -4.04
C THR A 362 12.39 -14.22 -5.47
N HIS A 363 11.82 -14.91 -6.44
CA HIS A 363 11.55 -14.37 -7.79
C HIS A 363 10.14 -13.75 -7.92
N GLY A 364 9.27 -14.00 -6.93
CA GLY A 364 7.91 -13.47 -6.89
C GLY A 364 6.96 -14.03 -7.95
N SER A 365 5.84 -13.33 -8.12
CA SER A 365 4.76 -13.62 -9.05
C SER A 365 4.04 -12.33 -9.39
N HIS A 366 3.15 -12.35 -10.39
CA HIS A 366 2.30 -11.20 -10.69
C HIS A 366 1.41 -10.77 -9.52
N LEU A 367 1.11 -11.69 -8.59
CA LEU A 367 0.35 -11.42 -7.38
C LEU A 367 1.22 -11.07 -6.15
N GLY A 368 2.55 -10.96 -6.33
CA GLY A 368 3.51 -10.73 -5.27
C GLY A 368 4.27 -12.00 -4.85
N GLY A 369 4.48 -12.18 -3.55
CA GLY A 369 5.15 -13.38 -3.00
C GLY A 369 4.26 -14.62 -2.98
N ARG A 370 4.76 -15.71 -2.39
CA ARG A 370 3.98 -16.92 -2.19
C ARG A 370 2.92 -16.70 -1.12
N ASN A 371 1.65 -16.65 -1.52
CA ASN A 371 0.52 -16.58 -0.62
C ASN A 371 -0.69 -17.35 -1.17
N PRO A 372 -1.04 -18.52 -0.61
CA PRO A 372 -2.15 -19.33 -1.11
C PRO A 372 -3.54 -18.75 -0.77
N PHE A 373 -3.62 -17.75 0.11
CA PHE A 373 -4.88 -17.19 0.62
C PHE A 373 -5.84 -16.79 -0.50
N LEU A 374 -5.37 -16.02 -1.49
CA LEU A 374 -6.23 -15.51 -2.56
C LEU A 374 -6.83 -16.66 -3.37
N GLY A 375 -6.03 -17.66 -3.72
CA GLY A 375 -6.54 -18.83 -4.44
C GLY A 375 -7.55 -19.64 -3.61
N ILE A 376 -7.26 -19.86 -2.32
CA ILE A 376 -8.15 -20.57 -1.40
C ILE A 376 -9.49 -19.84 -1.25
N VAL A 377 -9.50 -18.51 -1.04
CA VAL A 377 -10.76 -17.76 -0.82
C VAL A 377 -11.63 -17.72 -2.09
N TYR A 378 -11.04 -17.65 -3.28
CA TYR A 378 -11.79 -17.76 -4.54
C TYR A 378 -12.43 -19.14 -4.70
N LEU A 379 -11.69 -20.22 -4.38
CA LEU A 379 -12.26 -21.58 -4.40
C LEU A 379 -13.39 -21.73 -3.37
N ILE A 380 -13.20 -21.26 -2.14
CA ILE A 380 -14.24 -21.28 -1.09
C ILE A 380 -15.48 -20.53 -1.56
N GLY A 381 -15.31 -19.30 -2.08
CA GLY A 381 -16.43 -18.51 -2.61
C GLY A 381 -17.15 -19.21 -3.75
N GLY A 382 -16.42 -19.80 -4.69
CA GLY A 382 -16.99 -20.57 -5.79
C GLY A 382 -17.76 -21.81 -5.32
N CYS A 383 -17.21 -22.57 -4.37
CA CYS A 383 -17.86 -23.73 -3.77
C CYS A 383 -19.13 -23.34 -2.99
N ILE A 384 -19.10 -22.23 -2.24
CA ILE A 384 -20.29 -21.71 -1.54
C ILE A 384 -21.37 -21.31 -2.55
N CYS A 385 -21.02 -20.61 -3.63
CA CYS A 385 -21.98 -20.25 -4.68
C CYS A 385 -22.62 -21.48 -5.33
N ALA A 386 -21.83 -22.52 -5.63
CA ALA A 386 -22.33 -23.78 -6.17
C ALA A 386 -23.26 -24.50 -5.17
N ALA A 387 -22.87 -24.57 -3.89
CA ALA A 387 -23.68 -25.18 -2.84
C ALA A 387 -25.02 -24.46 -2.67
N MET A 388 -25.02 -23.12 -2.64
CA MET A 388 -26.24 -22.32 -2.56
C MET A 388 -27.13 -22.51 -3.79
N ALA A 389 -26.56 -22.61 -5.00
CA ALA A 389 -27.33 -22.94 -6.20
C ALA A 389 -28.03 -24.29 -6.08
N LEU A 390 -27.32 -25.32 -5.60
CA LEU A 390 -27.89 -26.66 -5.39
C LEU A 390 -28.98 -26.66 -4.32
N ILE A 391 -28.76 -25.98 -3.19
CA ILE A 391 -29.75 -25.88 -2.11
C ILE A 391 -31.01 -25.17 -2.60
N LEU A 392 -30.87 -24.01 -3.24
CA LEU A 392 -32.01 -23.25 -3.77
C LEU A 392 -32.75 -24.02 -4.86
N LEU A 393 -32.02 -24.71 -5.75
CA LEU A 393 -32.63 -25.58 -6.77
C LEU A 393 -33.40 -26.72 -6.12
N THR A 394 -32.83 -27.38 -5.11
CA THR A 394 -33.48 -28.46 -4.36
C THR A 394 -34.78 -27.97 -3.71
N PHE A 395 -34.72 -26.88 -2.96
CA PHE A 395 -35.92 -26.30 -2.32
C PHE A 395 -36.95 -25.80 -3.33
N TRP A 396 -36.51 -25.30 -4.48
CA TRP A 396 -37.42 -24.90 -5.55
C TRP A 396 -38.12 -26.09 -6.22
N LEU A 397 -37.43 -27.22 -6.38
CA LEU A 397 -38.02 -28.43 -6.97
C LEU A 397 -39.02 -29.11 -6.01
N PHE A 398 -38.75 -29.12 -4.70
CA PHE A 398 -39.59 -29.79 -3.71
C PHE A 398 -40.66 -28.88 -3.07
N GLY A 399 -40.38 -27.59 -2.90
CA GLY A 399 -41.23 -26.62 -2.20
C GLY A 399 -41.44 -25.32 -2.97
N GLY A 400 -41.25 -25.33 -4.30
CA GLY A 400 -41.42 -24.17 -5.15
C GLY A 400 -42.86 -23.67 -5.19
N ARG A 401 -43.05 -22.37 -4.92
CA ARG A 401 -44.35 -21.70 -5.08
C ARG A 401 -44.55 -21.20 -6.51
N LYS A 402 -45.81 -21.09 -6.94
CA LYS A 402 -46.16 -20.45 -8.21
C LYS A 402 -45.80 -18.96 -8.17
N ILE A 403 -45.16 -18.46 -9.23
CA ILE A 403 -44.79 -17.04 -9.36
C ILE A 403 -46.04 -16.22 -9.69
N ALA A 404 -46.16 -15.04 -9.08
CA ALA A 404 -47.26 -14.08 -9.28
C ALA A 404 -48.66 -14.66 -8.98
N ASP A 405 -48.76 -15.52 -7.97
CA ASP A 405 -50.04 -16.07 -7.52
C ASP A 405 -50.76 -15.10 -6.57
N ALA A 406 -51.83 -14.46 -7.07
CA ALA A 406 -52.63 -13.53 -6.27
C ALA A 406 -53.30 -14.20 -5.05
N SER A 407 -53.50 -15.53 -5.06
CA SER A 407 -54.05 -16.25 -3.89
C SER A 407 -53.10 -16.24 -2.69
N SER A 408 -51.79 -16.08 -2.94
CA SER A 408 -50.75 -16.00 -1.90
C SER A 408 -50.59 -14.61 -1.26
N LEU A 409 -51.42 -13.64 -1.68
CA LEU A 409 -51.45 -12.32 -1.05
C LEU A 409 -52.11 -12.42 0.32
N SER A 410 -51.53 -11.76 1.33
CA SER A 410 -51.94 -11.92 2.73
C SER A 410 -53.42 -11.62 2.98
N TRP A 411 -54.03 -10.72 2.20
CA TRP A 411 -55.46 -10.40 2.28
C TRP A 411 -56.38 -11.36 1.53
N ASN A 412 -55.84 -12.17 0.61
CA ASN A 412 -56.59 -13.20 -0.14
C ASN A 412 -56.49 -14.59 0.50
N MET A 413 -55.57 -14.78 1.46
CA MET A 413 -55.38 -16.04 2.18
C MET A 413 -56.33 -16.22 3.39
N LYS A 414 -57.17 -15.23 3.67
CA LYS A 414 -58.10 -15.25 4.82
C LYS A 414 -59.44 -15.87 4.46
#